data_AF-A0A1Q6UEX0-F1
#
_entry.id   AF-A0A1Q6UEX0-F1
#
_cell.length_a   1.000
_cell.length_b   1.000
_cell.length_c   1.000
_cell.angle_alpha   90.00
_cell.angle_beta   90.00
_cell.angle_gamma   90.00
#
_symmetry.space_group_name_H-M   'P 1'
#
loop_
_entity.id
_entity.type
_entity.pdbx_description
1 polymer ?
#
loop_
_entity_poly.entity_id
_entity_poly.type
_entity_poly.pdbx_seq_one_letter_code
_entity_poly.pdbx_strand_id
1 'polypeptide(L)'
;MTEETTPEENLTTDTSAAENAASDTAAITTAPETTETEPETKEIEAEESGEEETPQLYAGKYKSVDELEKAYKESEKFVARAKEYEKQLKAYREAEEASKAEREAEAKRAGFSDDASRQFVFEVKNREFMQYVRALEALDGEAKAKAAAALSRYQYTVNPKDLETAQSFFPPMVIAEIAKDTALFEEERAKVHESERMTRKLSESKARLEAFAKESGDWLNAKERQEIVALAINLTGGEADLSEVKRLIDMAEKAAVDRYIAESKAAAENREMQGSLTAPNNNAPAAKGETWLTREDYNNLSEAEFDKQYDKIARQIELEKAGKLPRMLTL
;
A
#
# COMPACT_ATOMS: atom_id res chain seq x y z
N MET A 1 -3.43 65.51 -30.87
CA MET A 1 -4.68 65.40 -30.09
C MET A 1 -5.14 63.96 -30.24
N THR A 2 -5.04 63.05 -29.28
CA THR A 2 -4.65 63.02 -27.85
C THR A 2 -4.26 61.56 -27.64
N GLU A 3 -2.97 61.28 -27.48
CA GLU A 3 -2.41 60.63 -26.28
C GLU A 3 -3.43 60.16 -25.23
N GLU A 4 -3.42 58.86 -24.96
CA GLU A 4 -3.58 58.32 -23.61
C GLU A 4 -2.64 57.12 -23.45
N THR A 5 -1.48 57.42 -22.87
CA THR A 5 -0.55 56.50 -22.17
C THR A 5 -1.25 55.90 -20.94
N THR A 6 -0.84 54.75 -20.39
CA THR A 6 0.05 54.55 -19.20
C THR A 6 -0.04 53.04 -18.82
N PRO A 7 0.88 52.44 -18.02
CA PRO A 7 2.28 52.09 -18.29
C PRO A 7 2.61 50.59 -18.06
N GLU A 8 3.88 50.24 -18.30
CA GLU A 8 4.58 48.97 -18.08
C GLU A 8 4.49 48.41 -16.64
N GLU A 9 4.44 47.08 -16.51
CA GLU A 9 4.93 46.38 -15.33
C GLU A 9 6.16 45.53 -15.71
N ASN A 10 7.23 45.83 -14.99
CA ASN A 10 8.60 45.40 -15.19
C ASN A 10 8.80 44.00 -14.57
N LEU A 11 8.95 42.95 -15.38
CA LEU A 11 9.44 41.65 -14.92
C LEU A 11 10.88 41.46 -15.37
N THR A 12 11.79 42.08 -14.61
CA THR A 12 13.19 41.66 -14.55
C THR A 12 13.26 40.28 -13.88
N THR A 13 13.58 39.25 -14.66
CA THR A 13 14.31 38.07 -14.16
C THR A 13 15.37 37.71 -15.17
N ASP A 14 16.50 38.40 -15.02
CA ASP A 14 17.80 37.98 -15.52
C ASP A 14 18.25 36.78 -14.67
N THR A 15 18.50 35.63 -15.29
CA THR A 15 19.28 34.56 -14.66
C THR A 15 20.29 34.09 -15.67
N SER A 16 21.24 34.98 -15.91
CA SER A 16 22.51 34.68 -16.56
C SER A 16 23.19 33.48 -15.92
N ALA A 17 23.68 32.61 -16.79
CA ALA A 17 24.57 31.50 -16.53
C ALA A 17 25.77 31.91 -15.64
N ALA A 18 26.11 31.07 -14.69
CA ALA A 18 27.43 31.06 -14.08
C ALA A 18 28.09 29.71 -14.38
N GLU A 19 29.01 29.74 -15.34
CA GLU A 19 30.11 28.79 -15.45
C GLU A 19 30.88 28.76 -14.12
N ASN A 20 31.32 27.57 -13.71
CA ASN A 20 32.54 27.46 -12.92
C ASN A 20 33.28 26.20 -13.37
N ALA A 21 34.32 26.41 -14.17
CA ALA A 21 35.37 25.45 -14.40
C ALA A 21 36.37 25.50 -13.24
N ALA A 22 36.61 24.32 -12.66
CA ALA A 22 37.85 23.80 -12.05
C ALA A 22 38.69 24.68 -11.10
N SER A 23 38.93 24.21 -9.87
CA SER A 23 40.10 23.35 -9.61
C SER A 23 40.10 22.79 -8.17
N ASP A 24 40.36 21.49 -8.09
CA ASP A 24 41.10 20.74 -7.07
C ASP A 24 41.02 21.14 -5.59
N THR A 25 40.65 20.20 -4.72
CA THR A 25 41.62 19.21 -4.16
C THR A 25 40.87 18.33 -3.15
N ALA A 26 41.05 17.02 -3.27
CA ALA A 26 40.51 16.02 -2.36
C ALA A 26 41.06 16.18 -0.93
N ALA A 27 40.19 16.11 0.07
CA ALA A 27 40.56 15.82 1.45
C ALA A 27 39.62 14.76 2.00
N ILE A 28 40.13 13.53 2.03
CA ILE A 28 39.61 12.38 2.76
C ILE A 28 39.79 12.70 4.24
N THR A 29 38.70 12.78 5.01
CA THR A 29 38.80 12.89 6.48
C THR A 29 38.41 11.56 7.10
N THR A 30 39.43 10.74 7.34
CA THR A 30 39.41 9.57 8.22
C THR A 30 39.17 9.98 9.67
N ALA A 31 38.31 9.24 10.35
CA ALA A 31 38.16 9.27 11.81
C ALA A 31 39.45 8.78 12.51
N PRO A 32 39.76 9.23 13.74
CA PRO A 32 40.69 8.51 14.59
C PRO A 32 39.99 7.96 15.85
N GLU A 33 40.13 6.65 16.02
CA GLU A 33 40.02 5.93 17.28
C GLU A 33 41.40 5.94 17.99
N THR A 34 41.36 6.34 19.26
CA THR A 34 42.10 5.85 20.44
C THR A 34 43.64 5.66 20.49
N THR A 35 44.13 6.12 21.66
CA THR A 35 45.21 5.63 22.56
C THR A 35 46.65 6.11 22.42
N GLU A 36 47.02 6.91 23.43
CA GLU A 36 48.24 6.95 24.27
C GLU A 36 49.54 6.28 23.80
N THR A 37 50.67 6.98 23.93
CA THR A 37 51.64 6.76 25.03
C THR A 37 52.66 7.91 25.17
N GLU A 38 53.15 8.04 26.41
CA GLU A 38 54.07 8.99 27.07
C GLU A 38 55.53 9.02 26.51
N PRO A 39 56.43 9.93 26.98
CA PRO A 39 57.31 9.54 28.11
C PRO A 39 57.84 10.66 29.06
N GLU A 40 58.08 10.22 30.32
CA GLU A 40 59.23 10.45 31.25
C GLU A 40 59.59 11.89 31.76
N THR A 41 60.09 12.15 32.98
CA THR A 41 60.43 11.44 34.23
C THR A 41 60.80 12.50 35.31
N LYS A 42 60.52 12.25 36.61
CA LYS A 42 61.50 12.17 37.73
C LYS A 42 60.85 12.10 39.12
N GLU A 43 61.36 11.14 39.91
CA GLU A 43 61.12 10.81 41.33
C GLU A 43 61.37 12.00 42.29
N ILE A 44 60.82 12.08 43.51
CA ILE A 44 61.22 11.34 44.74
C ILE A 44 60.09 11.43 45.80
N GLU A 45 60.03 10.38 46.63
CA GLU A 45 59.11 10.02 47.73
C GLU A 45 58.81 11.07 48.82
N ALA A 46 57.57 11.06 49.31
CA ALA A 46 57.22 11.05 50.75
C ALA A 46 55.75 10.64 50.92
N GLU A 47 55.50 9.52 51.61
CA GLU A 47 54.16 9.14 52.10
C GLU A 47 53.71 10.16 53.16
N GLU A 48 52.62 10.88 52.88
CA GLU A 48 51.79 11.50 53.90
C GLU A 48 50.33 11.11 53.65
N SER A 49 49.72 10.54 54.69
CA SER A 49 48.34 10.08 54.69
C SER A 49 47.35 11.22 54.45
N GLY A 50 46.53 11.06 53.42
CA GLY A 50 45.24 11.72 53.31
C GLY A 50 44.33 10.79 52.52
N GLU A 51 43.20 10.38 53.09
CA GLU A 51 42.09 9.86 52.28
C GLU A 51 41.80 10.93 51.22
N GLU A 52 42.16 10.69 49.96
CA GLU A 52 41.60 11.47 48.85
C GLU A 52 40.11 11.16 48.83
N GLU A 53 39.31 12.05 49.43
CA GLU A 53 37.87 12.10 49.17
C GLU A 53 37.71 12.10 47.65
N THR A 54 37.24 10.99 47.08
CA THR A 54 36.83 10.96 45.69
C THR A 54 35.85 12.13 45.52
N PRO A 55 36.17 13.16 44.72
CA PRO A 55 35.38 14.38 44.69
C PRO A 55 33.95 14.00 44.35
N GLN A 56 32.99 14.39 45.19
CA GLN A 56 31.60 14.00 45.00
C GLN A 56 31.09 14.61 43.70
N LEU A 57 31.01 13.79 42.64
CA LEU A 57 30.62 14.24 41.31
C LEU A 57 29.09 14.41 41.23
N TYR A 58 28.66 15.57 40.76
CA TYR A 58 27.27 15.83 40.42
C TYR A 58 26.90 15.08 39.14
N ALA A 59 25.77 14.37 39.18
CA ALA A 59 25.29 13.48 38.12
C ALA A 59 26.34 12.46 37.62
N GLY A 60 27.30 12.09 38.48
CA GLY A 60 28.35 11.13 38.17
C GLY A 60 29.42 11.59 37.16
N LYS A 61 29.39 12.87 36.73
CA LYS A 61 30.31 13.39 35.70
C LYS A 61 30.91 14.77 36.00
N TYR A 62 30.21 15.64 36.73
CA TYR A 62 30.59 17.04 36.90
C TYR A 62 31.15 17.31 38.30
N LYS A 63 32.16 18.17 38.43
CA LYS A 63 32.84 18.43 39.71
C LYS A 63 32.12 19.48 40.56
N SER A 64 31.15 20.19 40.00
CA SER A 64 30.34 21.20 40.70
C SER A 64 28.92 21.33 40.15
N VAL A 65 28.02 21.94 40.95
CA VAL A 65 26.66 22.31 40.51
C VAL A 65 26.70 23.30 39.35
N ASP A 66 27.63 24.26 39.38
CA ASP A 66 27.78 25.27 38.32
C ASP A 66 28.17 24.64 36.97
N GLU A 67 29.02 23.61 36.98
CA GLU A 67 29.37 22.85 35.78
C GLU A 67 28.18 22.04 35.25
N LEU A 68 27.40 21.41 36.15
CA LEU A 68 26.17 20.70 35.78
C LEU A 68 25.14 21.66 35.18
N GLU A 69 24.94 22.84 35.77
CA GLU A 69 23.98 23.83 35.28
C GLU A 69 24.39 24.39 33.91
N LYS A 70 25.69 24.64 33.69
CA LYS A 70 26.22 25.02 32.37
C LYS A 70 25.98 23.93 31.33
N ALA A 71 26.28 22.68 31.66
CA ALA A 71 26.06 21.56 30.75
C ALA A 71 24.57 21.34 30.45
N TYR A 72 23.69 21.51 31.44
CA TYR A 72 22.25 21.43 31.25
C TYR A 72 21.73 22.55 30.33
N LYS A 73 22.12 23.81 30.56
CA LYS A 73 21.77 24.94 29.68
C LYS A 73 22.30 24.75 28.26
N GLU A 74 23.46 24.13 28.11
CA GLU A 74 24.00 23.78 26.80
C GLU A 74 23.19 22.66 26.13
N SER A 75 22.77 21.64 26.88
CA SER A 75 21.88 20.57 26.39
C SER A 75 20.50 21.09 25.97
N GLU A 76 19.94 22.08 26.68
CA GLU A 76 18.67 22.72 26.31
C GLU A 76 18.75 23.41 24.95
N LYS A 77 19.92 23.98 24.58
CA LYS A 77 20.13 24.53 23.23
C LYS A 77 20.03 23.45 22.16
N PHE A 78 20.57 22.26 22.41
CA PHE A 78 20.48 21.13 21.47
C PHE A 78 19.04 20.61 21.36
N VAL A 79 18.30 20.52 22.47
CA VAL A 79 16.88 20.13 22.46
C VAL A 79 16.03 21.15 21.71
N ALA A 80 16.26 22.45 21.93
CA ALA A 80 15.56 23.51 21.19
C ALA A 80 15.87 23.46 19.68
N ARG A 81 17.14 23.23 19.32
CA ARG A 81 17.56 23.08 17.93
C ARG A 81 16.97 21.83 17.27
N ALA A 82 16.87 20.72 18.01
CA ALA A 82 16.23 19.50 17.53
C ALA A 82 14.74 19.72 17.23
N LYS A 83 14.00 20.38 18.14
CA LYS A 83 12.60 20.75 17.91
C LYS A 83 12.41 21.65 16.69
N GLU A 84 13.32 22.60 16.48
CA GLU A 84 13.30 23.46 15.30
C GLU A 84 13.56 22.66 14.02
N TYR A 85 14.52 21.72 14.02
CA TYR A 85 14.74 20.84 12.88
C TYR A 85 13.55 19.90 12.60
N GLU A 86 12.90 19.36 13.63
CA GLU A 86 11.67 18.57 13.46
C GLU A 86 10.56 19.40 12.82
N LYS A 87 10.39 20.65 13.25
CA LYS A 87 9.42 21.57 12.65
C LYS A 87 9.75 21.87 11.20
N GLN A 88 11.01 22.12 10.87
CA GLN A 88 11.45 22.33 9.49
C GLN A 88 11.23 21.08 8.63
N LEU A 89 11.60 19.90 9.11
CA LEU A 89 11.37 18.64 8.41
C LEU A 89 9.89 18.40 8.13
N LYS A 90 9.02 18.71 9.09
CA LYS A 90 7.57 18.62 8.90
C LYS A 90 7.10 19.59 7.80
N ALA A 91 7.54 20.84 7.84
CA ALA A 91 7.21 21.84 6.83
C ALA A 91 7.69 21.43 5.43
N TYR A 92 8.90 20.88 5.31
CA TYR A 92 9.41 20.36 4.04
C TYR A 92 8.57 19.20 3.50
N ARG A 93 8.16 18.26 4.35
CA ARG A 93 7.28 17.15 3.94
C ARG A 93 5.92 17.64 3.46
N GLU A 94 5.30 18.57 4.20
CA GLU A 94 4.03 19.16 3.80
C GLU A 94 4.12 19.93 2.48
N ALA A 95 5.22 20.67 2.27
CA ALA A 95 5.48 21.36 1.00
C ALA A 95 5.74 20.39 -0.16
N GLU A 96 6.46 19.29 0.08
CA GLU A 96 6.70 18.25 -0.91
C GLU A 96 5.39 17.54 -1.31
N GLU A 97 4.54 17.18 -0.35
CA GLU A 97 3.23 16.59 -0.61
C GLU A 97 2.31 17.55 -1.38
N ALA A 98 2.30 18.84 -1.02
CA ALA A 98 1.54 19.85 -1.75
C ALA A 98 2.03 20.00 -3.20
N SER A 99 3.35 20.08 -3.40
CA SER A 99 3.96 20.15 -4.73
C SER A 99 3.67 18.91 -5.57
N LYS A 100 3.69 17.72 -4.95
CA LYS A 100 3.36 16.46 -5.62
C LYS A 100 1.90 16.44 -6.05
N ALA A 101 0.98 16.83 -5.15
CA ALA A 101 -0.45 16.92 -5.45
C ALA A 101 -0.76 17.92 -6.56
N GLU A 102 -0.05 19.05 -6.60
CA GLU A 102 -0.18 20.04 -7.68
C GLU A 102 0.26 19.47 -9.02
N ARG A 103 1.43 18.80 -9.07
CA ARG A 103 1.92 18.13 -10.29
C ARG A 103 0.95 17.04 -10.78
N GLU A 104 0.40 16.26 -9.87
CA GLU A 104 -0.59 15.22 -10.20
C GLU A 104 -1.92 15.81 -10.68
N ALA A 105 -2.35 16.95 -10.13
CA ALA A 105 -3.52 17.68 -10.62
C ALA A 105 -3.28 18.28 -12.01
N GLU A 106 -2.10 18.83 -12.27
CA GLU A 106 -1.72 19.37 -13.57
C GLU A 106 -1.63 18.27 -14.64
N ALA A 107 -1.04 17.12 -14.32
CA ALA A 107 -1.01 15.97 -15.19
C ALA A 107 -2.43 15.52 -15.59
N LYS A 108 -3.35 15.45 -14.62
CA LYS A 108 -4.77 15.14 -14.88
C LYS A 108 -5.45 16.18 -15.76
N ARG A 109 -5.20 17.48 -15.54
CA ARG A 109 -5.72 18.57 -16.40
C ARG A 109 -5.21 18.45 -17.83
N ALA A 110 -3.97 17.99 -18.01
CA ALA A 110 -3.37 17.71 -19.31
C ALA A 110 -3.80 16.37 -19.93
N GLY A 111 -4.69 15.61 -19.26
CA GLY A 111 -5.24 14.35 -19.77
C GLY A 111 -4.41 13.10 -19.49
N PHE A 112 -3.37 13.19 -18.66
CA PHE A 112 -2.58 12.04 -18.21
C PHE A 112 -3.24 11.36 -17.01
N SER A 113 -3.01 10.06 -16.82
CA SER A 113 -3.50 9.32 -15.65
C SER A 113 -2.85 9.79 -14.34
N ASP A 114 -1.56 10.15 -14.41
CA ASP A 114 -0.70 10.50 -13.29
C ASP A 114 0.52 11.32 -13.77
N ASP A 115 1.23 11.94 -12.83
CA ASP A 115 2.42 12.76 -13.14
C ASP A 115 3.57 11.93 -13.72
N ALA A 116 3.73 10.67 -13.33
CA ALA A 116 4.79 9.81 -13.86
C ALA A 116 4.60 9.55 -15.36
N SER A 117 3.36 9.31 -15.79
CA SER A 117 3.01 9.15 -17.20
C SER A 117 3.25 10.43 -18.01
N ARG A 118 3.00 11.60 -17.42
CA ARG A 118 3.33 12.90 -18.01
C ARG A 118 4.86 13.07 -18.16
N GLN A 119 5.61 12.77 -17.11
CA GLN A 119 7.08 12.86 -17.10
C GLN A 119 7.69 11.93 -18.16
N PHE A 120 7.21 10.69 -18.26
CA PHE A 120 7.66 9.73 -19.28
C PHE A 120 7.56 10.29 -20.70
N VAL A 121 6.41 10.86 -21.08
CA VAL A 121 6.22 11.45 -22.41
C VAL A 121 7.17 12.64 -22.62
N PHE A 122 7.34 13.49 -21.60
CA PHE A 122 8.26 14.62 -21.66
C PHE A 122 9.71 14.15 -21.83
N GLU A 123 10.14 13.12 -21.12
CA GLU A 123 11.48 12.55 -21.22
C GLU A 123 11.78 12.01 -22.62
N VAL A 124 10.84 11.27 -23.22
CA VAL A 124 10.99 10.76 -24.59
C VAL A 124 11.10 11.92 -25.57
N LYS A 125 10.26 12.95 -25.44
CA LYS A 125 10.30 14.14 -26.30
C LYS A 125 11.57 14.96 -26.10
N ASN A 126 12.05 15.07 -24.88
CA ASN A 126 13.30 15.76 -24.58
C ASN A 126 14.51 14.97 -25.11
N ARG A 127 14.46 13.63 -25.06
CA ARG A 127 15.49 12.78 -25.67
C ARG A 127 15.57 12.99 -27.17
N GLU A 128 14.42 12.98 -27.86
CA GLU A 128 14.32 13.26 -29.29
C GLU A 128 14.92 14.64 -29.61
N PHE A 129 14.51 15.68 -28.88
CA PHE A 129 15.05 17.04 -29.02
C PHE A 129 16.57 17.10 -28.86
N MET A 130 17.12 16.50 -27.80
CA MET A 130 18.57 16.49 -27.55
C MET A 130 19.36 15.76 -28.65
N GLN A 131 18.77 14.74 -29.28
CA GLN A 131 19.40 14.09 -30.43
C GLN A 131 19.43 15.00 -31.65
N TYR A 132 18.39 15.79 -31.92
CA TYR A 132 18.42 16.80 -32.97
C TYR A 132 19.42 17.93 -32.69
N VAL A 133 19.55 18.35 -31.43
CA VAL A 133 20.58 19.32 -31.01
C VAL A 133 21.98 18.80 -31.30
N ARG A 134 22.26 17.53 -30.97
CA ARG A 134 23.56 16.89 -31.29
C ARG A 134 23.77 16.75 -32.79
N ALA A 135 22.73 16.38 -33.53
CA ALA A 135 22.80 16.21 -34.97
C ALA A 135 23.05 17.52 -35.74
N LEU A 136 22.94 18.70 -35.11
CA LEU A 136 23.32 19.98 -35.73
C LEU A 136 24.77 19.98 -36.25
N GLU A 137 25.65 19.14 -35.70
CA GLU A 137 27.02 18.97 -36.20
C GLU A 137 27.08 18.37 -37.61
N ALA A 138 26.06 17.60 -38.01
CA ALA A 138 25.96 17.02 -39.35
C ALA A 138 25.39 17.99 -40.40
N LEU A 139 25.04 19.22 -40.00
CA LEU A 139 24.56 20.28 -40.89
C LEU A 139 25.60 21.38 -41.04
N ASP A 140 25.61 22.01 -42.21
CA ASP A 140 26.47 23.15 -42.52
C ASP A 140 25.67 24.37 -43.01
N GLY A 141 26.29 25.55 -42.89
CA GLY A 141 25.80 26.79 -43.46
C GLY A 141 24.39 27.20 -43.01
N GLU A 142 23.56 27.60 -43.97
CA GLU A 142 22.23 28.15 -43.72
C GLU A 142 21.26 27.13 -43.10
N ALA A 143 21.38 25.85 -43.46
CA ALA A 143 20.54 24.78 -42.89
C ALA A 143 20.79 24.61 -41.39
N LYS A 144 22.06 24.62 -40.97
CA LYS A 144 22.44 24.57 -39.54
C LYS A 144 21.87 25.74 -38.76
N ALA A 145 22.00 26.97 -39.29
CA ALA A 145 21.51 28.17 -38.61
C ALA A 145 19.98 28.16 -38.44
N LYS A 146 19.24 27.74 -39.48
CA LYS A 146 17.77 27.64 -39.42
C LYS A 146 17.30 26.53 -38.48
N ALA A 147 17.94 25.36 -38.51
CA ALA A 147 17.66 24.26 -37.60
C ALA A 147 17.92 24.65 -36.14
N ALA A 148 19.07 25.27 -35.85
CA ALA A 148 19.41 25.74 -34.51
C ALA A 148 18.42 26.79 -33.98
N ALA A 149 18.00 27.74 -34.83
CA ALA A 149 17.00 28.73 -34.44
C ALA A 149 15.63 28.10 -34.15
N ALA A 150 15.22 27.08 -34.93
CA ALA A 150 13.98 26.35 -34.70
C ALA A 150 14.03 25.50 -33.41
N LEU A 151 15.14 24.81 -33.15
CA LEU A 151 15.36 24.07 -31.91
C LEU A 151 15.38 24.99 -30.69
N SER A 152 16.01 26.16 -30.80
CA SER A 152 16.01 27.16 -29.73
C SER A 152 14.58 27.64 -29.41
N ARG A 153 13.76 27.95 -30.41
CA ARG A 153 12.34 28.29 -30.17
C ARG A 153 11.58 27.14 -29.50
N TYR A 154 11.76 25.92 -29.99
CA TYR A 154 11.14 24.73 -29.39
C TYR A 154 11.52 24.57 -27.90
N GLN A 155 12.77 24.85 -27.53
CA GLN A 155 13.20 24.79 -26.13
C GLN A 155 12.40 25.73 -25.21
N TYR A 156 12.01 26.90 -25.70
CA TYR A 156 11.22 27.88 -24.93
C TYR A 156 9.72 27.66 -25.01
N THR A 157 9.20 27.20 -26.15
CA THR A 157 7.76 27.14 -26.42
C THR A 157 7.17 25.73 -26.26
N VAL A 158 8.00 24.69 -26.37
CA VAL A 158 7.61 23.28 -26.46
C VAL A 158 6.58 23.03 -27.58
N ASN A 159 6.53 23.91 -28.59
CA ASN A 159 5.56 23.83 -29.68
C ASN A 159 6.00 22.79 -30.71
N PRO A 160 5.24 21.70 -30.93
CA PRO A 160 5.64 20.62 -31.86
C PRO A 160 6.01 21.11 -33.26
N LYS A 161 5.39 22.20 -33.74
CA LYS A 161 5.69 22.79 -35.06
C LYS A 161 7.11 23.33 -35.19
N ASP A 162 7.69 23.85 -34.10
CA ASP A 162 9.08 24.33 -34.11
C ASP A 162 10.05 23.14 -34.25
N LEU A 163 9.74 22.00 -33.63
CA LEU A 163 10.51 20.77 -33.79
C LEU A 163 10.37 20.20 -35.21
N GLU A 164 9.16 20.12 -35.76
CA GLU A 164 8.93 19.70 -37.16
C GLU A 164 9.68 20.61 -38.15
N THR A 165 9.70 21.92 -37.88
CA THR A 165 10.47 22.89 -38.67
C THR A 165 11.96 22.58 -38.61
N ALA A 166 12.51 22.31 -37.41
CA ALA A 166 13.90 21.91 -37.28
C ALA A 166 14.21 20.62 -38.04
N GLN A 167 13.33 19.61 -37.92
CA GLN A 167 13.45 18.32 -38.60
C GLN A 167 13.56 18.45 -40.12
N SER A 168 12.83 19.39 -40.72
CA SER A 168 12.83 19.61 -42.19
C SER A 168 14.21 19.96 -42.79
N PHE A 169 15.15 20.42 -41.96
CA PHE A 169 16.51 20.75 -42.38
C PHE A 169 17.48 19.57 -42.30
N PHE A 170 17.10 18.47 -41.65
CA PHE A 170 17.95 17.29 -41.51
C PHE A 170 17.79 16.31 -42.68
N PRO A 171 18.87 15.61 -43.09
CA PRO A 171 18.76 14.52 -44.05
C PRO A 171 17.83 13.40 -43.54
N PRO A 172 17.07 12.72 -44.43
CA PRO A 172 16.19 11.63 -44.03
C PRO A 172 16.88 10.51 -43.24
N MET A 173 18.16 10.24 -43.52
CA MET A 173 18.95 9.24 -42.79
C MET A 173 19.14 9.62 -41.32
N VAL A 174 19.41 10.90 -41.04
CA VAL A 174 19.57 11.41 -39.66
C VAL A 174 18.24 11.36 -38.92
N ILE A 175 17.15 11.77 -39.57
CA ILE A 175 15.79 11.68 -39.00
C ILE A 175 15.44 10.22 -38.64
N ALA A 176 15.74 9.28 -39.53
CA ALA A 176 15.46 7.86 -39.31
C ALA A 176 16.32 7.26 -38.17
N GLU A 177 17.59 7.65 -38.06
CA GLU A 177 18.47 7.23 -36.97
C GLU A 177 18.00 7.77 -35.62
N ILE A 178 17.66 9.06 -35.55
CA ILE A 178 17.12 9.68 -34.33
C ILE A 178 15.79 9.03 -33.93
N ALA A 179 14.91 8.75 -34.90
CA ALA A 179 13.63 8.09 -34.63
C ALA A 179 13.83 6.67 -34.08
N LYS A 180 14.78 5.91 -34.64
CA LYS A 180 15.14 4.58 -34.14
C LYS A 180 15.69 4.63 -32.71
N ASP A 181 16.62 5.53 -32.43
CA ASP A 181 17.20 5.70 -31.10
C ASP A 181 16.18 6.18 -30.07
N THR A 182 15.28 7.07 -30.48
CA THR A 182 14.18 7.54 -29.62
C THR A 182 13.21 6.40 -29.30
N ALA A 183 12.88 5.55 -30.27
CA ALA A 183 12.03 4.38 -30.05
C ALA A 183 12.68 3.36 -29.10
N LEU A 184 13.99 3.12 -29.23
CA LEU A 184 14.73 2.25 -28.30
C LEU A 184 14.70 2.81 -26.88
N PHE A 185 14.95 4.12 -26.72
CA PHE A 185 14.88 4.78 -25.43
C PHE A 185 13.47 4.74 -24.83
N GLU A 186 12.43 4.95 -25.64
CA GLU A 186 11.04 4.84 -25.22
C GLU A 186 10.72 3.43 -24.71
N GLU A 187 11.17 2.38 -25.40
CA GLU A 187 10.97 0.99 -24.98
C GLU A 187 11.69 0.69 -23.65
N GLU A 188 12.95 1.13 -23.51
CA GLU A 188 13.73 0.97 -22.29
C GLU A 188 13.09 1.72 -21.11
N ARG A 189 12.69 2.98 -21.31
CA ARG A 189 12.02 3.77 -20.28
C ARG A 189 10.63 3.23 -19.97
N ALA A 190 9.90 2.68 -20.93
CA ALA A 190 8.60 2.07 -20.68
C ALA A 190 8.71 0.89 -19.70
N LYS A 191 9.75 0.05 -19.84
CA LYS A 191 10.04 -1.06 -18.90
C LYS A 191 10.34 -0.53 -17.49
N VAL A 192 11.14 0.53 -17.39
CA VAL A 192 11.44 1.17 -16.09
C VAL A 192 10.18 1.76 -15.47
N HIS A 193 9.41 2.55 -16.22
CA HIS A 193 8.17 3.17 -15.76
C HIS A 193 7.14 2.13 -15.32
N GLU A 194 7.01 1.01 -16.03
CA GLU A 194 6.14 -0.10 -15.63
C GLU A 194 6.62 -0.72 -14.30
N SER A 195 7.92 -0.95 -14.13
CA SER A 195 8.48 -1.47 -12.89
C SER A 195 8.29 -0.52 -11.69
N GLU A 196 8.44 0.79 -11.91
CA GLU A 196 8.21 1.83 -10.91
C GLU A 196 6.72 1.89 -10.54
N ARG A 197 5.84 1.84 -11.54
CA ARG A 197 4.38 1.79 -11.35
C ARG A 197 3.97 0.57 -10.52
N MET A 198 4.50 -0.62 -10.84
CA MET A 198 4.22 -1.84 -10.08
C MET A 198 4.74 -1.75 -8.64
N THR A 199 5.92 -1.17 -8.44
CA THR A 199 6.49 -0.95 -7.09
C THR A 199 5.63 0.03 -6.29
N ARG A 200 5.18 1.13 -6.90
CA ARG A 200 4.27 2.10 -6.28
C ARG A 200 2.95 1.44 -5.91
N LYS A 201 2.30 0.70 -6.82
CA LYS A 201 1.06 -0.04 -6.53
C LYS A 201 1.22 -1.01 -5.36
N LEU A 202 2.33 -1.75 -5.30
CA LEU A 202 2.62 -2.66 -4.19
C LEU A 202 2.76 -1.90 -2.86
N SER A 203 3.45 -0.76 -2.86
CA SER A 203 3.60 0.08 -1.66
C SER A 203 2.27 0.65 -1.17
N GLU A 204 1.42 1.13 -2.09
CA GLU A 204 0.09 1.66 -1.79
C GLU A 204 -0.83 0.56 -1.26
N SER A 205 -0.80 -0.63 -1.88
CA SER A 205 -1.56 -1.79 -1.41
C SER A 205 -1.13 -2.24 -0.01
N LYS A 206 0.17 -2.22 0.31
CA LYS A 206 0.67 -2.52 1.66
C LYS A 206 0.18 -1.50 2.67
N ALA A 207 0.27 -0.21 2.36
CA ALA A 207 -0.22 0.86 3.23
C ALA A 207 -1.72 0.74 3.50
N ARG A 208 -2.53 0.43 2.48
CA ARG A 208 -3.97 0.17 2.63
C ARG A 208 -4.25 -1.05 3.51
N LEU A 209 -3.51 -2.14 3.33
CA LEU A 209 -3.65 -3.34 4.14
C LEU A 209 -3.28 -3.09 5.61
N GLU A 210 -2.19 -2.34 5.87
CA GLU A 210 -1.80 -1.95 7.22
C GLU A 210 -2.83 -1.05 7.90
N ALA A 211 -3.38 -0.07 7.17
CA ALA A 211 -4.45 0.78 7.68
C ALA A 211 -5.71 -0.04 8.00
N PHE A 212 -6.11 -0.92 7.08
CA PHE A 212 -7.24 -1.82 7.26
C PHE A 212 -7.04 -2.78 8.44
N ALA A 213 -5.83 -3.32 8.63
CA ALA A 213 -5.51 -4.18 9.77
C ALA A 213 -5.61 -3.42 11.10
N LYS A 214 -5.17 -2.17 11.15
CA LYS A 214 -5.33 -1.30 12.32
C LYS A 214 -6.80 -1.01 12.62
N GLU A 215 -7.61 -0.76 11.60
CA GLU A 215 -9.04 -0.47 11.75
C GLU A 215 -9.87 -1.69 12.14
N SER A 216 -9.54 -2.86 11.57
CA SER A 216 -10.29 -4.10 11.76
C SER A 216 -9.85 -4.92 12.99
N GLY A 217 -8.68 -4.63 13.56
CA GLY A 217 -8.17 -5.27 14.77
C GLY A 217 -8.08 -6.80 14.62
N ASP A 218 -8.61 -7.52 15.61
CA ASP A 218 -8.60 -8.99 15.65
C ASP A 218 -9.45 -9.66 14.56
N TRP A 219 -10.25 -8.89 13.81
CA TRP A 219 -11.08 -9.43 12.74
C TRP A 219 -10.24 -10.18 11.69
N LEU A 220 -9.03 -9.72 11.40
CA LEU A 220 -8.10 -10.38 10.47
C LEU A 220 -7.37 -11.61 11.06
N ASN A 221 -7.57 -11.97 12.33
CA ASN A 221 -6.84 -13.10 12.92
C ASN A 221 -7.26 -14.47 12.34
N ALA A 222 -8.48 -14.57 11.80
CA ALA A 222 -8.94 -15.78 11.14
C ALA A 222 -8.27 -15.96 9.77
N LYS A 223 -7.67 -17.13 9.54
CA LYS A 223 -6.89 -17.44 8.34
C LYS A 223 -7.72 -17.30 7.06
N GLU A 224 -8.97 -17.73 7.10
CA GLU A 224 -9.92 -17.69 5.98
C GLU A 224 -10.18 -16.24 5.55
N ARG A 225 -10.27 -15.31 6.51
CA ARG A 225 -10.45 -13.88 6.22
C ARG A 225 -9.21 -13.28 5.58
N GLN A 226 -8.01 -13.66 6.06
CA GLN A 226 -6.75 -13.26 5.43
C GLN A 226 -6.65 -13.76 3.98
N GLU A 227 -7.03 -15.01 3.73
CA GLU A 227 -7.03 -15.61 2.39
C GLU A 227 -7.99 -14.89 1.43
N ILE A 228 -9.21 -14.56 1.88
CA ILE A 228 -10.19 -13.81 1.07
C ILE A 228 -9.67 -12.40 0.77
N VAL A 229 -9.10 -11.71 1.75
CA VAL A 229 -8.53 -10.36 1.57
C VAL A 229 -7.35 -10.41 0.60
N ALA A 230 -6.44 -11.38 0.75
CA ALA A 230 -5.32 -11.57 -0.17
C ALA A 230 -5.80 -11.85 -1.61
N LEU A 231 -6.83 -12.68 -1.77
CA LEU A 231 -7.42 -12.96 -3.08
C LEU A 231 -8.04 -11.69 -3.69
N ALA A 232 -8.76 -10.89 -2.91
CA ALA A 232 -9.35 -9.65 -3.38
C ALA A 232 -8.29 -8.64 -3.85
N ILE A 233 -7.21 -8.50 -3.10
CA ILE A 233 -6.06 -7.65 -3.47
C ILE A 233 -5.43 -8.14 -4.78
N ASN A 234 -5.20 -9.45 -4.91
CA ASN A 234 -4.59 -10.02 -6.11
C ASN A 234 -5.49 -9.86 -7.35
N LEU A 235 -6.79 -10.13 -7.23
CA LEU A 235 -7.75 -10.04 -8.35
C LEU A 235 -7.95 -8.61 -8.85
N THR A 236 -7.80 -7.62 -7.98
CA THR A 236 -7.99 -6.19 -8.31
C THR A 236 -6.69 -5.47 -8.61
N GLY A 237 -5.54 -6.14 -8.54
CA GLY A 237 -4.23 -5.50 -8.69
C GLY A 237 -3.95 -4.45 -7.60
N GLY A 238 -4.45 -4.66 -6.38
CA GLY A 238 -4.26 -3.78 -5.23
C GLY A 238 -5.33 -2.70 -5.02
N GLU A 239 -6.40 -2.70 -5.82
CA GLU A 239 -7.44 -1.67 -5.81
C GLU A 239 -8.75 -2.08 -5.11
N ALA A 240 -8.78 -3.24 -4.46
CA ALA A 240 -9.94 -3.71 -3.70
C ALA A 240 -10.35 -2.75 -2.58
N ASP A 241 -11.66 -2.52 -2.46
CA ASP A 241 -12.27 -1.88 -1.29
C ASP A 241 -12.34 -2.91 -0.13
N LEU A 242 -11.35 -2.85 0.75
CA LEU A 242 -11.22 -3.81 1.87
C LEU A 242 -12.36 -3.68 2.88
N SER A 243 -12.96 -2.51 3.01
CA SER A 243 -14.11 -2.27 3.89
C SER A 243 -15.36 -2.97 3.36
N GLU A 244 -15.57 -2.90 2.04
CA GLU A 244 -16.67 -3.63 1.40
C GLU A 244 -16.44 -5.16 1.43
N VAL A 245 -15.19 -5.61 1.22
CA VAL A 245 -14.82 -7.03 1.37
C VAL A 245 -15.16 -7.54 2.78
N LYS A 246 -14.78 -6.77 3.82
CA LYS A 246 -15.12 -7.09 5.21
C LYS A 246 -16.63 -7.18 5.41
N ARG A 247 -17.39 -6.19 4.91
CA ARG A 247 -18.84 -6.15 5.04
C ARG A 247 -19.51 -7.40 4.44
N LEU A 248 -19.03 -7.84 3.27
CA LEU A 248 -19.55 -9.03 2.59
C LEU A 248 -19.25 -10.31 3.39
N ILE A 249 -18.05 -10.43 3.95
CA ILE A 249 -17.67 -11.57 4.80
C ILE A 249 -18.54 -11.60 6.06
N ASP A 250 -18.68 -10.47 6.76
CA ASP A 250 -19.49 -10.36 7.98
C ASP A 250 -20.96 -10.76 7.71
N MET A 251 -21.51 -10.37 6.56
CA MET A 251 -22.85 -10.78 6.15
C MET A 251 -22.96 -12.29 5.90
N ALA A 252 -21.98 -12.89 5.22
CA ALA A 252 -21.97 -14.31 4.93
C ALA A 252 -21.86 -15.15 6.21
N GLU A 253 -20.96 -14.76 7.12
CA GLU A 253 -20.78 -15.40 8.42
C GLU A 253 -22.04 -15.29 9.28
N LYS A 254 -22.65 -14.11 9.35
CA LYS A 254 -23.92 -13.92 10.05
C LYS A 254 -25.01 -14.83 9.50
N ALA A 255 -25.17 -14.88 8.18
CA ALA A 255 -26.16 -15.76 7.55
C ALA A 255 -25.91 -17.24 7.84
N ALA A 256 -24.64 -17.67 7.91
CA ALA A 256 -24.28 -19.04 8.26
C ALA A 256 -24.61 -19.35 9.74
N VAL A 257 -24.30 -18.44 10.66
CA VAL A 257 -24.64 -18.58 12.09
C VAL A 257 -26.15 -18.61 12.28
N ASP A 258 -26.90 -17.71 11.66
CA ASP A 258 -28.36 -17.66 11.75
C ASP A 258 -29.00 -18.97 11.26
N ARG A 259 -28.48 -19.55 10.18
CA ARG A 259 -28.90 -20.88 9.69
C ARG A 259 -28.61 -21.98 10.70
N TYR A 260 -27.39 -22.02 11.25
CA TYR A 260 -27.00 -23.03 12.23
C TYR A 260 -27.84 -22.95 13.52
N ILE A 261 -28.16 -21.74 13.99
CA ILE A 261 -29.05 -21.54 15.15
C ILE A 261 -30.46 -22.04 14.84
N ALA A 262 -30.99 -21.71 13.66
CA ALA A 262 -32.32 -22.17 13.24
C ALA A 262 -32.40 -23.71 13.15
N GLU A 263 -31.38 -24.34 12.56
CA GLU A 263 -31.27 -25.79 12.48
C GLU A 263 -31.13 -26.45 13.86
N SER A 264 -30.31 -25.88 14.73
CA SER A 264 -30.13 -26.37 16.11
C SER A 264 -31.42 -26.26 16.93
N LYS A 265 -32.16 -25.16 16.77
CA LYS A 265 -33.45 -24.96 17.44
C LYS A 265 -34.49 -25.97 16.94
N ALA A 266 -34.60 -26.14 15.62
CA ALA A 266 -35.48 -27.14 15.03
C ALA A 266 -35.14 -28.56 15.50
N ALA A 267 -33.84 -28.88 15.63
CA ALA A 267 -33.39 -30.17 16.16
C ALA A 267 -33.74 -30.35 17.65
N ALA A 268 -33.63 -29.29 18.46
CA ALA A 268 -34.01 -29.32 19.87
C ALA A 268 -35.52 -29.46 20.06
N GLU A 269 -36.33 -28.69 19.34
CA GLU A 269 -37.80 -28.80 19.33
C GLU A 269 -38.25 -30.20 18.90
N ASN A 270 -37.60 -30.79 17.90
CA ASN A 270 -37.87 -32.18 17.50
C ASN A 270 -37.55 -33.19 18.62
N ARG A 271 -36.44 -33.02 19.34
CA ARG A 271 -36.09 -33.88 20.49
C ARG A 271 -37.07 -33.72 21.65
N GLU A 272 -37.49 -32.49 21.95
CA GLU A 272 -38.48 -32.22 23.00
C GLU A 272 -39.84 -32.80 22.64
N MET A 273 -40.29 -32.63 21.39
CA MET A 273 -41.51 -33.29 20.89
C MET A 273 -41.42 -34.80 21.03
N GLN A 274 -40.29 -35.43 20.66
CA GLN A 274 -40.06 -36.87 20.86
C GLN A 274 -40.10 -37.28 22.35
N GLY A 275 -39.58 -36.46 23.26
CA GLY A 275 -39.64 -36.70 24.71
C GLY A 275 -41.01 -36.45 25.34
N SER A 276 -41.81 -35.53 24.77
CA SER A 276 -43.17 -35.19 25.21
C SER A 276 -44.24 -36.14 24.70
N LEU A 277 -43.89 -37.04 23.77
CA LEU A 277 -44.71 -38.19 23.42
C LEU A 277 -44.84 -39.06 24.67
N THR A 278 -45.94 -38.86 25.39
CA THR A 278 -46.36 -39.75 26.47
C THR A 278 -46.59 -41.13 25.86
N ALA A 279 -45.89 -42.15 26.38
CA ALA A 279 -46.30 -43.53 26.15
C ALA A 279 -47.79 -43.62 26.53
N PRO A 280 -48.64 -44.24 25.68
CA PRO A 280 -50.08 -44.19 25.86
C PRO A 280 -50.47 -44.58 27.29
N ASN A 281 -51.24 -43.69 27.92
CA ASN A 281 -51.61 -43.73 29.32
C ASN A 281 -52.29 -45.06 29.66
N ASN A 282 -51.68 -45.83 30.58
CA ASN A 282 -52.01 -47.23 30.95
C ASN A 282 -53.41 -47.46 31.57
N ASN A 283 -54.31 -46.47 31.60
CA ASN A 283 -55.59 -46.57 32.30
C ASN A 283 -56.84 -46.35 31.42
N ALA A 284 -56.70 -46.35 30.10
CA ALA A 284 -57.77 -46.76 29.19
C ALA A 284 -57.37 -48.14 28.60
N PRO A 285 -58.29 -49.10 28.37
CA PRO A 285 -57.92 -50.46 27.99
C PRO A 285 -57.40 -50.48 26.54
N ALA A 286 -56.15 -50.08 26.35
CA ALA A 286 -55.35 -50.32 25.16
C ALA A 286 -54.59 -51.63 25.39
N ALA A 287 -54.83 -52.59 24.50
CA ALA A 287 -54.22 -53.91 24.53
C ALA A 287 -52.67 -53.81 24.51
N LYS A 288 -52.02 -54.68 25.30
CA LYS A 288 -50.56 -54.86 25.34
C LYS A 288 -49.93 -54.95 23.93
N GLY A 289 -48.86 -54.18 23.70
CA GLY A 289 -47.75 -54.55 22.80
C GLY A 289 -48.03 -54.53 21.30
N GLU A 290 -48.25 -53.35 20.72
CA GLU A 290 -48.35 -53.24 19.26
C GLU A 290 -46.97 -53.03 18.62
N THR A 291 -46.41 -54.09 18.02
CA THR A 291 -45.15 -54.07 17.28
C THR A 291 -45.36 -53.44 15.89
N TRP A 292 -44.55 -52.44 15.50
CA TRP A 292 -44.55 -51.84 14.16
C TRP A 292 -43.82 -52.75 13.15
N LEU A 293 -44.25 -52.70 11.89
CA LEU A 293 -43.67 -53.54 10.84
C LEU A 293 -42.23 -53.06 10.54
N THR A 294 -41.28 -53.99 10.54
CA THR A 294 -39.97 -53.72 9.94
C THR A 294 -40.09 -53.76 8.41
N ARG A 295 -39.03 -53.31 7.71
CA ARG A 295 -38.97 -53.42 6.25
C ARG A 295 -39.05 -54.86 5.77
N GLU A 296 -38.43 -55.76 6.51
CA GLU A 296 -38.42 -57.19 6.22
C GLU A 296 -39.81 -57.79 6.40
N ASP A 297 -40.51 -57.45 7.48
CA ASP A 297 -41.90 -57.90 7.70
C ASP A 297 -42.83 -57.39 6.59
N TYR A 298 -42.70 -56.12 6.21
CA TYR A 298 -43.51 -55.52 5.14
C TYR A 298 -43.32 -56.20 3.78
N ASN A 299 -42.07 -56.51 3.43
CA ASN A 299 -41.75 -57.16 2.14
C ASN A 299 -42.21 -58.63 2.09
N ASN A 300 -42.41 -59.25 3.26
CA ASN A 300 -42.82 -60.65 3.39
C ASN A 300 -44.35 -60.81 3.54
N LEU A 301 -45.13 -59.72 3.54
CA LEU A 301 -46.59 -59.78 3.59
C LEU A 301 -47.16 -60.36 2.30
N SER A 302 -48.08 -61.32 2.43
CA SER A 302 -48.95 -61.69 1.31
C SER A 302 -49.98 -60.59 1.03
N GLU A 303 -50.54 -60.55 -0.17
CA GLU A 303 -51.52 -59.53 -0.59
C GLU A 303 -52.75 -59.48 0.36
N ALA A 304 -53.22 -60.63 0.82
CA ALA A 304 -54.33 -60.71 1.77
C ALA A 304 -53.97 -60.24 3.19
N GLU A 305 -52.70 -60.27 3.59
CA GLU A 305 -52.22 -59.76 4.87
C GLU A 305 -51.94 -58.27 4.81
N PHE A 306 -51.46 -57.79 3.66
CA PHE A 306 -51.32 -56.38 3.37
C PHE A 306 -52.66 -55.65 3.50
N ASP A 307 -53.73 -56.17 2.87
CA ASP A 307 -55.07 -55.56 2.95
C ASP A 307 -55.60 -55.49 4.39
N LYS A 308 -55.34 -56.51 5.20
CA LYS A 308 -55.74 -56.53 6.63
C LYS A 308 -54.95 -55.55 7.48
N GLN A 309 -53.73 -55.21 7.08
CA GLN A 309 -52.84 -54.32 7.82
C GLN A 309 -52.70 -52.94 7.17
N TYR A 310 -53.47 -52.67 6.10
CA TYR A 310 -53.35 -51.46 5.29
C TYR A 310 -53.40 -50.19 6.14
N ASP A 311 -54.38 -50.06 7.03
CA ASP A 311 -54.54 -48.87 7.88
C ASP A 311 -53.36 -48.69 8.84
N LYS A 312 -52.77 -49.79 9.32
CA LYS A 312 -51.60 -49.77 10.19
C LYS A 312 -50.34 -49.34 9.42
N ILE A 313 -50.16 -49.86 8.20
CA ILE A 313 -49.06 -49.50 7.30
C ILE A 313 -49.15 -48.02 6.90
N ALA A 314 -50.33 -47.56 6.49
CA ALA A 314 -50.57 -46.17 6.11
C ALA A 314 -50.26 -45.22 7.27
N ARG A 315 -50.76 -45.54 8.47
CA ARG A 315 -50.47 -44.80 9.69
C ARG A 315 -48.98 -44.79 10.03
N GLN A 316 -48.29 -45.92 9.89
CA GLN A 316 -46.84 -46.00 10.12
C GLN A 316 -46.08 -45.10 9.14
N ILE A 317 -46.40 -45.15 7.84
CA ILE A 317 -45.77 -44.29 6.81
C ILE A 317 -46.00 -42.80 7.10
N GLU A 318 -47.21 -42.40 7.51
CA GLU A 318 -47.50 -41.02 7.88
C GLU A 318 -46.67 -40.56 9.09
N LEU A 319 -46.54 -41.41 10.10
CA LEU A 319 -45.73 -41.13 11.29
C LEU A 319 -44.23 -41.05 10.96
N GLU A 320 -43.74 -41.90 10.06
CA GLU A 320 -42.35 -41.83 9.58
C GLU A 320 -42.07 -40.55 8.77
N LYS A 321 -43.00 -40.17 7.87
CA LYS A 321 -42.90 -38.92 7.10
C LYS A 321 -42.97 -37.68 7.99
N ALA A 322 -43.74 -37.74 9.07
CA ALA A 322 -43.84 -36.68 10.06
C ALA A 322 -42.66 -36.68 11.07
N GLY A 323 -41.69 -37.61 10.94
CA GLY A 323 -40.54 -37.72 11.84
C GLY A 323 -40.87 -38.23 13.26
N LYS A 324 -42.07 -38.79 13.45
CA LYS A 324 -42.58 -39.33 14.73
C LYS A 324 -42.21 -40.80 14.95
N LEU A 325 -41.85 -41.51 13.87
CA LEU A 325 -41.23 -42.84 13.91
C LEU A 325 -39.91 -42.83 13.14
N PRO A 326 -38.91 -43.64 13.53
CA PRO A 326 -37.74 -43.90 12.70
C PRO A 326 -38.18 -44.41 11.32
N ARG A 327 -37.48 -43.99 10.28
CA ARG A 327 -37.70 -44.48 8.91
C ARG A 327 -37.44 -45.99 8.83
N MET A 328 -38.51 -46.77 8.73
CA MET A 328 -38.47 -48.23 8.64
C MET A 328 -39.09 -48.70 7.32
N LEU A 329 -40.19 -48.08 6.88
CA LEU A 329 -40.84 -48.38 5.60
C LEU A 329 -40.57 -47.33 4.53
N THR A 330 -40.28 -46.09 4.93
CA THR A 330 -39.98 -44.97 4.04
C THR A 330 -38.47 -44.72 3.97
N LEU A 331 -37.90 -44.67 2.76
CA LEU A 331 -36.48 -44.33 2.53
C LEU A 331 -36.27 -42.82 2.56
#